data_AF-A0A0N0ASU7-F1
#
_entry.id   AF-A0A0N0ASU7-F1
#
_cell.length_a   1.000
_cell.length_b   1.000
_cell.length_c   1.000
_cell.angle_alpha   90.00
_cell.angle_beta   90.00
_cell.angle_gamma   90.00
#
_symmetry.space_group_name_H-M   'P 1'
#
loop_
_entity.id
_entity.type
_entity.pdbx_description
1 polymer ?
#
loop_
_entity_poly.entity_id
_entity_poly.type
_entity_poly.pdbx_seq_one_letter_code
_entity_poly.pdbx_strand_id
1 'polypeptide(L)'
;MRRVARRRVRQDVQRTERVDVRYSVDEKQVILAEARRHNLAGAHFVGAVVMAHLNGDLALPAGRTVNDDLVDEYAALRTELTRIGTNVNQIAHRYNAGGDAHPVDATVLAEARRLVAVVKQTITAVDAAADVAATNRRAA
;
A
#
# COMPACT_ATOMS: atom_id res chain seq x y z
N MET A 1 -18.54 25.68 -18.67
CA MET A 1 -17.76 24.88 -19.64
C MET A 1 -18.47 23.55 -19.85
N ARG A 2 -18.96 23.26 -21.07
CA ARG A 2 -19.64 22.00 -21.40
C ARG A 2 -18.60 21.04 -22.00
N ARG A 3 -18.11 20.06 -21.23
CA ARG A 3 -17.24 19.01 -21.78
C ARG A 3 -18.06 18.22 -22.80
N VAL A 4 -17.65 18.25 -24.07
CA VAL A 4 -18.20 17.38 -25.11
C VAL A 4 -17.68 15.98 -24.79
N ALA A 5 -18.57 15.09 -24.35
CA ALA A 5 -18.24 13.67 -24.27
C ALA A 5 -17.74 13.24 -25.67
N ARG A 6 -16.46 12.89 -25.80
CA ARG A 6 -15.88 12.47 -27.08
C ARG A 6 -16.56 11.17 -27.49
N ARG A 7 -17.61 11.30 -28.31
CA ARG A 7 -18.35 10.16 -28.83
C ARG A 7 -17.36 9.29 -29.62
N ARG A 8 -17.31 7.99 -29.33
CA ARG A 8 -16.48 7.04 -30.07
C ARG A 8 -16.77 7.19 -31.56
N VAL A 9 -15.73 7.18 -32.40
CA VAL A 9 -15.88 7.23 -33.86
C VAL A 9 -16.78 6.06 -34.29
N ARG A 10 -17.82 6.39 -35.07
CA ARG A 10 -18.71 5.39 -35.65
C ARG A 10 -17.90 4.49 -36.57
N GLN A 11 -18.03 3.18 -36.38
CA GLN A 11 -17.50 2.20 -37.32
C GLN A 11 -18.69 1.60 -38.06
N ASP A 12 -18.53 1.41 -39.36
CA ASP A 12 -19.56 0.81 -40.21
C ASP A 12 -19.66 -0.71 -40.03
N VAL A 13 -18.71 -1.28 -39.28
CA VAL A 13 -18.66 -2.70 -38.90
C VAL A 13 -18.86 -2.88 -37.40
N GLN A 14 -19.46 -4.00 -37.02
CA GLN A 14 -19.56 -4.41 -35.63
C GLN A 14 -18.16 -4.64 -35.04
N ARG A 15 -17.94 -4.16 -33.81
CA ARG A 15 -16.70 -4.44 -33.07
C ARG A 15 -16.75 -5.88 -32.57
N THR A 16 -15.85 -6.72 -33.09
CA THR A 16 -15.75 -8.15 -32.75
C THR A 16 -14.64 -8.45 -31.73
N GLU A 17 -13.64 -7.57 -31.63
CA GLU A 17 -12.53 -7.74 -30.69
C GLU A 17 -13.01 -7.70 -29.23
N ARG A 18 -12.52 -8.64 -28.42
CA ARG A 18 -12.90 -8.79 -27.00
C ARG A 18 -11.66 -8.94 -26.12
N VAL A 19 -11.73 -8.36 -24.93
CA VAL A 19 -10.75 -8.54 -23.84
C VAL A 19 -11.47 -9.29 -22.72
N ASP A 20 -10.94 -10.46 -22.33
CA ASP A 20 -11.53 -11.32 -21.31
C ASP A 20 -10.83 -11.13 -19.95
N VAL A 21 -11.62 -10.92 -18.89
CA VAL A 21 -11.14 -10.81 -17.49
C VAL A 21 -12.02 -11.68 -16.59
N ARG A 22 -11.40 -12.35 -15.61
CA ARG A 22 -12.10 -13.10 -14.56
C ARG A 22 -12.12 -12.29 -13.27
N TYR A 23 -13.29 -12.27 -12.63
CA TYR A 23 -13.51 -11.63 -11.33
C TYR A 23 -13.97 -12.69 -10.34
N SER A 24 -13.60 -12.52 -9.08
CA SER A 24 -14.27 -13.18 -7.96
C SER A 24 -15.75 -12.74 -7.87
N VAL A 25 -16.51 -13.44 -7.03
CA VAL A 25 -17.93 -13.13 -6.81
C VAL A 25 -18.10 -11.71 -6.25
N ASP A 26 -17.29 -11.34 -5.26
CA ASP A 26 -17.39 -10.05 -4.58
C ASP A 26 -17.01 -8.89 -5.51
N GLU A 27 -15.91 -9.03 -6.27
CA GLU A 27 -15.49 -8.07 -7.28
C GLU A 27 -16.59 -7.83 -8.33
N LYS A 28 -17.22 -8.91 -8.81
CA LYS A 28 -18.34 -8.81 -9.75
C LYS A 28 -19.51 -8.04 -9.15
N GLN A 29 -19.85 -8.26 -7.89
CA GLN A 29 -20.96 -7.55 -7.24
C GLN A 29 -20.67 -6.06 -7.11
N VAL A 30 -19.46 -5.69 -6.71
CA VAL A 30 -19.02 -4.29 -6.61
C VAL A 30 -19.10 -3.61 -7.98
N ILE A 31 -18.56 -4.25 -9.03
CA ILE A 31 -18.61 -3.72 -10.40
C ILE A 31 -20.06 -3.53 -10.88
N LEU A 32 -20.94 -4.51 -10.64
CA LEU A 32 -22.34 -4.41 -11.05
C LEU A 32 -23.13 -3.37 -10.27
N ALA A 33 -22.82 -3.17 -8.98
CA ALA A 33 -23.42 -2.13 -8.17
C ALA A 33 -23.03 -0.74 -8.69
N GLU A 34 -21.75 -0.54 -8.99
CA GLU A 34 -21.27 0.74 -9.52
C GLU A 34 -21.79 1.00 -10.93
N ALA A 35 -21.76 0.00 -11.83
CA ALA A 35 -22.31 0.12 -13.16
C ALA A 35 -23.79 0.55 -13.15
N ARG A 36 -24.60 0.01 -12.21
CA ARG A 36 -26.00 0.41 -12.01
C ARG A 36 -26.14 1.88 -11.59
N ARG A 37 -25.26 2.39 -10.73
CA ARG A 37 -25.25 3.82 -10.35
C ARG A 37 -25.03 4.74 -11.56
N HIS A 38 -24.26 4.28 -12.55
CA HIS A 38 -24.00 4.99 -13.80
C HIS A 38 -24.99 4.66 -14.93
N ASN A 39 -26.02 3.85 -14.68
CA ASN A 39 -26.96 3.35 -15.70
C ASN A 39 -26.28 2.63 -16.87
N LEU A 40 -25.19 1.90 -16.58
CA LEU A 40 -24.42 1.13 -17.55
C LEU A 40 -24.53 -0.37 -17.27
N ALA A 41 -24.43 -1.17 -18.33
CA ALA A 41 -24.12 -2.60 -18.18
C ALA A 41 -22.70 -2.77 -17.62
N GLY A 42 -22.44 -3.80 -16.82
CA GLY A 42 -21.13 -4.02 -16.20
C GLY A 42 -19.95 -4.00 -17.19
N ALA A 43 -20.09 -4.66 -18.34
CA ALA A 43 -19.07 -4.65 -19.39
C ALA A 43 -18.86 -3.24 -20.00
N HIS A 44 -19.93 -2.46 -20.15
CA HIS A 44 -19.83 -1.09 -20.64
C HIS A 44 -19.16 -0.19 -19.60
N PHE A 45 -19.48 -0.35 -18.32
CA PHE A 45 -18.83 0.39 -17.24
C PHE A 45 -17.31 0.12 -17.22
N VAL A 46 -16.89 -1.15 -17.21
CA VAL A 46 -15.45 -1.52 -17.25
C VAL A 46 -14.78 -0.92 -18.49
N GLY A 47 -15.38 -1.07 -19.67
CA GLY A 47 -14.84 -0.52 -20.90
C GLY A 47 -14.81 1.02 -20.92
N ALA A 48 -15.74 1.70 -20.25
CA ALA A 48 -15.77 3.15 -20.15
C ALA A 48 -14.66 3.67 -19.24
N VAL A 49 -14.44 3.03 -18.09
CA VAL A 49 -13.35 3.34 -17.14
C VAL A 49 -11.99 3.18 -17.80
N VAL A 50 -11.75 2.06 -18.49
CA VAL A 50 -10.49 1.81 -19.22
C VAL A 50 -10.26 2.85 -20.30
N MET A 51 -11.28 3.14 -21.12
CA MET A 51 -11.14 4.16 -22.16
C MET A 51 -10.96 5.57 -21.59
N ALA A 52 -11.58 5.89 -20.46
CA ALA A 52 -11.35 7.16 -19.77
C ALA A 52 -9.88 7.29 -19.35
N HIS A 53 -9.27 6.20 -18.84
CA HIS A 53 -7.85 6.21 -18.52
C HIS A 53 -6.97 6.43 -19.75
N LEU A 54 -7.20 5.66 -20.82
CA LEU A 54 -6.44 5.78 -22.07
C LEU A 54 -6.59 7.15 -22.74
N ASN A 55 -7.71 7.83 -22.52
CA ASN A 55 -7.95 9.18 -23.02
C ASN A 55 -7.43 10.29 -22.09
N GLY A 56 -6.84 9.94 -20.93
CA GLY A 56 -6.35 10.90 -19.94
C GLY A 56 -7.44 11.53 -19.06
N ASP A 57 -8.68 11.04 -19.14
CA ASP A 57 -9.81 11.51 -18.32
C ASP A 57 -9.88 10.83 -16.93
N LEU A 58 -9.13 9.75 -16.73
CA LEU A 58 -9.02 9.04 -15.45
C LEU A 58 -7.55 8.69 -15.16
N ALA A 59 -7.00 9.25 -14.09
CA ALA A 59 -5.70 8.80 -13.61
C ALA A 59 -5.86 7.44 -12.91
N LEU A 60 -5.20 6.40 -13.44
CA LEU A 60 -4.94 5.20 -12.65
C LEU A 60 -3.70 5.46 -11.79
N PRO A 61 -3.63 4.91 -10.57
CA PRO A 61 -2.40 4.97 -9.77
C PRO A 61 -1.23 4.47 -10.61
N ALA A 62 -0.23 5.33 -10.82
CA ALA A 62 0.93 5.03 -11.63
C ALA A 62 1.90 4.15 -10.81
N GLY A 63 1.67 2.84 -10.80
CA GLY A 63 2.55 1.91 -10.09
C GLY A 63 2.48 2.04 -8.56
N ARG A 64 3.50 1.48 -7.88
CA ARG A 64 3.59 1.37 -6.41
C ARG A 64 3.04 2.60 -5.72
N THR A 65 2.14 2.35 -4.78
CA THR A 65 1.54 3.41 -3.97
C THR A 65 2.52 3.83 -2.87
N VAL A 66 2.34 5.05 -2.35
CA VAL A 66 3.07 5.51 -1.14
C VAL A 66 2.90 4.51 0.02
N ASN A 67 1.77 3.80 0.08
CA ASN A 67 1.58 2.75 1.09
C ASN A 67 2.50 1.55 0.88
N ASP A 68 2.81 1.18 -0.36
CA ASP A 68 3.71 0.05 -0.66
C ASP A 68 5.15 0.38 -0.25
N ASP A 69 5.58 1.63 -0.44
CA ASP A 69 6.90 2.09 0.01
C ASP A 69 7.00 2.13 1.54
N LEU A 70 5.92 2.54 2.23
CA LEU A 70 5.84 2.49 3.70
C LEU A 70 5.87 1.05 4.24
N VAL A 71 5.23 0.11 3.54
CA VAL A 71 5.25 -1.32 3.91
C VAL A 71 6.66 -1.89 3.80
N ASP A 72 7.41 -1.54 2.76
CA ASP A 72 8.80 -1.96 2.60
C ASP A 72 9.73 -1.35 3.67
N GLU A 73 9.54 -0.07 4.01
CA GLU A 73 10.29 0.57 5.09
C GLU A 73 10.01 -0.12 6.44
N TYR A 74 8.75 -0.49 6.70
CA TYR A 74 8.39 -1.27 7.89
C TYR A 74 9.01 -2.67 7.89
N ALA A 75 9.05 -3.34 6.73
CA ALA A 75 9.70 -4.63 6.59
C ALA A 75 11.21 -4.55 6.86
N ALA A 76 11.89 -3.52 6.36
CA ALA A 76 13.30 -3.27 6.62
C ALA A 76 13.58 -3.01 8.11
N LEU A 77 12.77 -2.17 8.76
CA LEU A 77 12.86 -1.90 10.21
C LEU A 77 12.67 -3.16 11.05
N ARG A 78 11.72 -4.03 10.68
CA ARG A 78 11.49 -5.30 11.36
C ARG A 78 12.72 -6.21 11.31
N THR A 79 13.41 -6.26 10.17
CA THR A 79 14.65 -7.04 10.04
C THR A 79 15.75 -6.55 10.98
N GLU A 80 15.96 -5.23 11.08
CA GLU A 80 16.95 -4.67 12.01
C GLU A 80 16.57 -4.92 13.48
N LEU A 81 15.27 -4.81 13.83
CA LEU A 81 14.80 -5.12 15.18
C LEU A 81 15.04 -6.60 15.54
N THR A 82 14.82 -7.52 14.60
CA THR A 82 15.12 -8.95 14.81
C THR A 82 16.60 -9.17 15.10
N ARG A 83 17.51 -8.54 14.36
CA ARG A 83 18.97 -8.65 14.62
C ARG A 83 19.35 -8.15 16.01
N ILE A 84 18.75 -7.06 16.45
CA ILE A 84 18.95 -6.56 17.82
C ILE A 84 18.42 -7.52 18.85
N GLY A 85 17.21 -8.05 18.66
CA GLY A 85 16.63 -9.06 19.54
C GLY A 85 17.56 -10.27 19.71
N THR A 86 18.16 -10.74 18.61
CA THR A 86 19.16 -11.80 18.64
C THR A 86 20.38 -11.42 19.48
N ASN A 87 20.95 -10.23 19.29
CA ASN A 87 22.12 -9.78 20.04
C ASN A 87 21.82 -9.63 21.55
N VAL A 88 20.67 -9.05 21.90
CA VAL A 88 20.22 -8.93 23.29
C VAL A 88 20.04 -10.30 23.93
N ASN A 89 19.42 -11.24 23.20
CA ASN A 89 19.24 -12.60 23.68
C ASN A 89 20.58 -13.32 23.91
N GLN A 90 21.57 -13.10 23.06
CA GLN A 90 22.92 -13.64 23.24
C GLN A 90 23.65 -13.07 24.47
N ILE A 91 23.47 -11.76 24.76
CA ILE A 91 24.00 -11.15 25.99
C ILE A 91 23.32 -11.75 27.22
N ALA A 92 21.99 -11.83 27.21
CA ALA A 92 21.21 -12.42 28.30
C ALA A 92 21.62 -13.87 28.57
N HIS A 93 21.80 -14.67 27.52
CA HIS A 93 22.27 -16.05 27.65
C HIS A 93 23.65 -16.14 28.30
N ARG A 94 24.62 -15.30 27.90
CA ARG A 94 25.97 -15.29 28.49
C ARG A 94 25.95 -14.92 29.97
N TYR A 95 25.16 -13.89 30.32
CA TYR A 95 24.99 -13.46 31.70
C TYR A 95 24.34 -14.56 32.56
N ASN A 96 23.26 -15.17 32.06
CA ASN A 96 22.53 -16.23 32.78
C ASN A 96 23.37 -17.51 32.94
N ALA A 97 24.34 -17.76 32.05
CA ALA A 97 25.27 -18.88 32.15
C ALA A 97 26.41 -18.65 33.18
N GLY A 98 26.40 -17.54 33.92
CA GLY A 98 27.43 -17.19 34.90
C GLY A 98 28.71 -16.64 34.28
N GLY A 99 28.68 -16.24 33.00
CA GLY A 99 29.79 -15.58 32.34
C GLY A 99 29.80 -14.07 32.58
N ASP A 100 30.98 -13.49 32.70
CA ASP A 100 31.15 -12.04 32.79
C ASP A 100 30.68 -11.35 31.50
N ALA A 101 30.07 -10.18 31.65
CA ALA A 101 29.70 -9.33 30.52
C ALA A 101 30.97 -8.97 29.72
N HIS A 102 30.97 -9.27 28.43
CA HIS A 102 32.09 -8.94 27.56
C HIS A 102 32.13 -7.42 27.35
N PRO A 103 33.30 -6.78 27.18
CA PRO A 103 33.40 -5.32 27.07
C PRO A 103 32.55 -4.73 25.94
N VAL A 104 32.23 -5.53 24.91
CA VAL A 104 31.42 -5.12 23.75
C VAL A 104 29.91 -5.11 24.09
N ASP A 105 29.47 -5.80 25.14
CA ASP A 105 28.06 -5.96 25.49
C ASP A 105 27.42 -4.63 25.86
N ALA A 106 28.15 -3.75 26.54
CA ALA A 106 27.70 -2.39 26.85
C ALA A 106 27.44 -1.56 25.58
N THR A 107 28.32 -1.67 24.58
CA THR A 107 28.19 -0.98 23.29
C THR A 107 27.00 -1.53 22.50
N VAL A 108 26.82 -2.85 22.46
CA VAL A 108 25.67 -3.51 21.83
C VAL A 108 24.36 -3.09 22.50
N LEU A 109 24.33 -3.01 23.83
CA LEU A 109 23.13 -2.60 24.57
C LEU A 109 22.79 -1.11 24.37
N ALA A 110 23.81 -0.26 24.27
CA ALA A 110 23.64 1.16 23.95
C ALA A 110 23.09 1.35 22.53
N GLU A 111 23.60 0.60 21.56
CA GLU A 111 23.08 0.60 20.19
C GLU A 111 21.66 0.03 20.11
N ALA A 112 21.38 -1.02 20.88
CA ALA A 112 20.04 -1.58 21.00
C ALA A 112 19.02 -0.56 21.52
N ARG A 113 19.37 0.19 22.57
CA ARG A 113 18.51 1.26 23.10
C ARG A 113 18.30 2.38 22.08
N ARG A 114 19.35 2.78 21.35
CA ARG A 114 19.24 3.79 20.29
C ARG A 114 18.30 3.35 19.17
N LEU A 115 18.46 2.13 18.63
CA LEU A 115 17.57 1.69 17.56
C LEU A 115 16.12 1.56 18.04
N VAL A 116 15.88 1.03 19.24
CA VAL A 116 14.51 0.97 19.80
C VAL A 116 13.90 2.36 19.93
N ALA A 117 14.68 3.37 20.31
CA ALA A 117 14.20 4.75 20.38
C ALA A 117 13.85 5.30 18.98
N VAL A 118 14.69 5.04 17.97
CA VAL A 118 14.42 5.42 16.57
C VAL A 118 13.16 4.73 16.06
N VAL A 119 13.02 3.41 16.25
CA VAL A 119 11.83 2.65 15.84
C VAL A 119 10.56 3.22 16.49
N LYS A 120 10.61 3.56 17.78
CA LYS A 120 9.48 4.22 18.46
C LYS A 120 9.13 5.56 17.82
N GLN A 121 10.13 6.40 17.54
CA GLN A 121 9.91 7.69 16.87
C GLN A 121 9.31 7.51 15.48
N THR A 122 9.81 6.54 14.70
CA THR A 122 9.27 6.23 13.37
C THR A 122 7.82 5.75 13.45
N ILE A 123 7.49 4.83 14.37
CA ILE A 123 6.10 4.38 14.58
C ILE A 123 5.20 5.57 14.92
N THR A 124 5.62 6.45 15.84
CA THR A 124 4.84 7.65 16.18
C THR A 124 4.65 8.58 14.98
N ALA A 125 5.68 8.74 14.13
CA ALA A 125 5.57 9.55 12.92
C ALA A 125 4.61 8.93 11.89
N VAL A 126 4.64 7.60 11.73
CA VAL A 126 3.73 6.86 10.86
C VAL A 126 2.29 6.94 11.37
N ASP A 127 2.05 6.75 12.67
CA ASP A 127 0.72 6.89 13.27
C ASP A 127 0.15 8.29 13.04
N ALA A 128 0.96 9.33 13.26
CA ALA A 128 0.55 10.71 13.01
C ALA A 128 0.22 10.96 11.52
N ALA A 129 1.02 10.44 10.60
CA ALA A 129 0.78 10.55 9.17
C ALA A 129 -0.50 9.80 8.75
N ALA A 130 -0.74 8.61 9.31
CA ALA A 130 -1.93 7.82 9.08
C ALA A 130 -3.19 8.52 9.58
N ASP A 131 -3.14 9.13 10.77
CA ASP A 131 -4.24 9.92 11.33
C ASP A 131 -4.60 11.13 10.47
N VAL A 132 -3.58 11.86 9.98
CA VAL A 132 -3.78 12.99 9.04
C VAL A 132 -4.42 12.49 7.73
N ALA A 133 -3.90 11.40 7.15
CA ALA A 133 -4.44 10.83 5.93
C ALA A 133 -5.89 10.35 6.09
N ALA A 134 -6.21 9.69 7.20
CA ALA A 134 -7.57 9.24 7.52
C ALA A 134 -8.53 10.42 7.74
N THR A 135 -8.07 11.48 8.39
CA THR A 135 -8.86 12.70 8.61
C THR A 135 -9.15 13.43 7.30
N ASN A 136 -8.15 13.59 6.43
CA ASN A 136 -8.32 14.22 5.12
C ASN A 136 -9.28 13.43 4.22
N ARG A 137 -9.25 12.09 4.29
CA ARG A 137 -10.18 11.23 3.54
C ARG A 137 -11.64 11.35 4.03
N ARG A 138 -11.87 11.66 5.30
CA ARG A 138 -13.22 11.90 5.85
C ARG A 138 -13.77 13.28 5.50
N ALA A 139 -12.90 14.25 5.19
CA ALA A 139 -13.27 15.62 4.84
C ALA A 139 -13.49 15.84 3.34
N ALA A 140 -13.09 14.88 2.50
CA ALA A 140 -13.27 14.85 1.04
C ALA A 140 -14.52 14.06 0.64
#